data_AF-Q091V8-F1
#
_entry.id   AF-Q091V8-F1
#
_cell.length_a   1.000
_cell.length_b   1.000
_cell.length_c   1.000
_cell.angle_alpha   90.00
_cell.angle_beta   90.00
_cell.angle_gamma   90.00
#
_symmetry.space_group_name_H-M   'P 1'
#
loop_
_entity.id
_entity.type
_entity.pdbx_description
1 polymer ?
#
loop_
_entity_poly.entity_id
_entity_poly.type
_entity_poly.pdbx_seq_one_letter_code
_entity_poly.pdbx_strand_id
1 'polypeptide(L)'
;MRARKLCLNAVCALSVYLVTASCWAAGAPSGQTRSLADALGSADAEHEVRQLRGDRYDVFVESFTVTATPVLLKDGGIFLDGWRVGYSGQHAAAFVHDADGRTYAAYFDAERGKVISFGDVGGRIHPAIEGWARRFGPPVDIILKADPAARAPANLPQATAATPSPGEQVELRKVAASIWNGSLAASWNMNAEVGDILGTVTHEIMECSAAFNLVPKPVGWVPGWSYVTKSALSIVAYVTGVSRDRQYKGCVNSAAANWRSAIEMASADI
;
A
#
# COMPACT_ATOMS: atom_id res chain seq x y z
N MET A 1 12.76 59.08 49.35
CA MET A 1 12.39 58.11 50.41
C MET A 1 11.12 57.39 49.98
N ARG A 2 11.14 56.06 50.07
CA ARG A 2 10.11 55.06 49.73
C ARG A 2 8.87 55.25 50.65
N ALA A 3 7.60 55.22 50.21
CA ALA A 3 6.76 54.09 49.76
C ALA A 3 6.81 52.89 50.73
N ARG A 4 5.74 52.16 51.08
CA ARG A 4 4.29 52.18 50.89
C ARG A 4 3.73 51.13 51.90
N LYS A 5 2.44 51.18 52.20
CA LYS A 5 1.70 50.37 53.20
C LYS A 5 1.59 48.87 52.88
N LEU A 6 1.55 48.08 53.96
CA LEU A 6 1.16 46.66 54.12
C LEU A 6 -0.30 46.39 53.65
N CYS A 7 -0.59 45.31 52.91
CA CYS A 7 -1.09 43.97 53.33
C CYS A 7 -2.47 44.01 54.05
N LEU A 8 -3.47 43.15 53.83
CA LEU A 8 -3.71 41.92 53.05
C LEU A 8 -5.23 41.65 53.12
N ASN A 9 -5.85 41.03 52.10
CA ASN A 9 -7.02 40.10 52.14
C ASN A 9 -7.46 39.87 50.68
N ALA A 10 -6.99 38.82 50.00
CA ALA A 10 -7.43 37.42 50.03
C ALA A 10 -8.54 37.12 48.99
N VAL A 11 -8.23 36.12 48.15
CA VAL A 11 -9.08 35.34 47.25
C VAL A 11 -9.38 35.94 45.86
N CYS A 12 -8.46 35.73 44.92
CA CYS A 12 -8.80 35.44 43.52
C CYS A 12 -8.11 34.13 43.12
N ALA A 13 -8.91 33.08 42.95
CA ALA A 13 -8.47 31.83 42.34
C ALA A 13 -8.11 32.09 40.88
N LEU A 14 -6.83 31.99 40.55
CA LEU A 14 -6.35 32.04 39.18
C LEU A 14 -6.21 30.60 38.69
N SER A 15 -7.24 30.11 38.02
CA SER A 15 -7.22 28.84 37.28
C SER A 15 -6.29 29.02 36.09
N VAL A 16 -5.03 28.60 36.25
CA VAL A 16 -4.10 28.43 35.14
C VAL A 16 -4.60 27.24 34.32
N TYR A 17 -5.32 27.52 33.23
CA TYR A 17 -5.52 26.55 32.17
C TYR A 17 -4.17 26.33 31.48
N LEU A 18 -3.42 25.34 31.97
CA LEU A 18 -2.41 24.66 31.18
C LEU A 18 -3.15 23.98 30.03
N VAL A 19 -3.28 24.66 28.90
CA VAL A 19 -3.53 24.01 27.62
C VAL A 19 -2.27 23.21 27.32
N THR A 20 -2.18 22.01 27.87
CA THR A 20 -1.38 20.96 27.28
C THR A 20 -2.04 20.68 25.94
N ALA A 21 -1.61 21.39 24.90
CA ALA A 21 -1.77 20.92 23.55
C ALA A 21 -1.01 19.59 23.51
N SER A 22 -1.71 18.50 23.81
CA SER A 22 -1.26 17.18 23.45
C SER A 22 -1.17 17.24 21.93
N CYS A 23 0.03 17.52 21.43
CA CYS A 23 0.39 17.33 20.04
C CYS A 23 0.42 15.81 19.85
N TRP A 24 -0.77 15.21 19.80
CA TRP A 24 -0.94 13.94 19.13
C TRP A 24 -0.67 14.31 17.68
N ALA A 25 0.58 14.13 17.28
CA ALA A 25 0.90 13.90 15.89
C ALA A 25 -0.03 12.78 15.46
N ALA A 26 -1.11 13.14 14.77
CA ALA A 26 -1.92 12.19 14.05
C ALA A 26 -0.93 11.43 13.17
N GLY A 27 -0.69 10.16 13.50
CA GLY A 27 -0.03 9.28 12.56
C GLY A 27 -0.82 9.37 11.28
N ALA A 28 -0.22 9.96 10.24
CA ALA A 28 -0.88 10.15 8.97
C ALA A 28 -1.48 8.79 8.55
N PRO A 29 -2.80 8.68 8.35
CA PRO A 29 -3.37 7.46 7.81
C PRO A 29 -2.85 7.35 6.38
N SER A 30 -2.15 6.26 6.14
CA SER A 30 -1.22 6.18 5.03
C SER A 30 -1.67 5.10 4.06
N GLY A 31 -2.62 5.59 3.27
CA GLY A 31 -3.38 5.06 2.15
C GLY A 31 -4.51 6.06 1.98
N GLN A 32 -4.99 6.29 0.75
CA GLN A 32 -6.04 7.29 0.59
C GLN A 32 -7.28 6.78 1.34
N THR A 33 -7.82 7.59 2.25
CA THR A 33 -9.15 7.34 2.82
C THR A 33 -10.16 7.62 1.71
N ARG A 34 -10.33 6.65 0.82
CA ARG A 34 -11.34 6.63 -0.24
C ARG A 34 -12.26 5.46 0.04
N SER A 35 -13.56 5.69 -0.11
CA SER A 35 -14.49 4.57 -0.10
C SER A 35 -14.21 3.66 -1.30
N LEU A 36 -14.57 2.38 -1.21
CA LEU A 36 -14.45 1.44 -2.33
C LEU A 36 -15.17 2.00 -3.59
N ALA A 37 -16.32 2.66 -3.41
CA ALA A 37 -17.06 3.29 -4.49
C ALA A 37 -16.27 4.44 -5.16
N ASP A 38 -15.57 5.27 -4.38
CA ASP A 38 -14.73 6.35 -4.91
C ASP A 38 -13.48 5.81 -5.63
N ALA A 39 -12.96 4.67 -5.17
CA ALA A 39 -11.77 4.04 -5.76
C ALA A 39 -12.07 3.28 -7.06
N LEU A 40 -13.28 2.73 -7.19
CA LEU A 40 -13.73 1.99 -8.38
C LEU A 40 -14.43 2.89 -9.41
N GLY A 41 -14.89 4.07 -9.02
CA GLY A 41 -15.41 5.08 -9.94
C GLY A 41 -16.79 4.77 -10.57
N SER A 42 -17.49 3.72 -10.12
CA SER A 42 -18.85 3.40 -10.59
C SER A 42 -19.75 2.84 -9.48
N ALA A 43 -21.03 3.23 -9.51
CA ALA A 43 -22.07 2.66 -8.65
C ALA A 43 -22.37 1.19 -8.99
N ASP A 44 -22.06 0.77 -10.22
CA ASP A 44 -22.26 -0.60 -10.71
C ASP A 44 -21.32 -1.59 -10.03
N ALA A 45 -20.07 -1.19 -9.75
CA ALA A 45 -19.11 -2.03 -9.03
C ALA A 45 -19.54 -2.27 -7.56
N GLU A 46 -20.19 -1.30 -6.90
CA GLU A 46 -20.73 -1.51 -5.56
C GLU A 46 -21.88 -2.53 -5.58
N HIS A 47 -22.75 -2.46 -6.59
CA HIS A 47 -23.87 -3.39 -6.76
C HIS A 47 -23.39 -4.82 -7.08
N GLU A 48 -22.38 -4.98 -7.93
CA GLU A 48 -21.75 -6.28 -8.24
C GLU A 48 -21.07 -6.88 -7.02
N VAL A 49 -20.30 -6.10 -6.25
CA VAL A 49 -19.68 -6.57 -5.00
C VAL A 49 -20.74 -6.99 -3.97
N ARG A 50 -21.86 -6.27 -3.88
CA ARG A 50 -23.01 -6.67 -3.03
C ARG A 50 -23.62 -7.99 -3.50
N GLN A 51 -23.80 -8.18 -4.80
CA GLN A 51 -24.36 -9.42 -5.37
C GLN A 51 -23.43 -10.64 -5.16
N LEU A 52 -22.12 -10.47 -5.33
CA LEU A 52 -21.13 -11.55 -5.14
C LEU A 52 -21.00 -12.02 -3.68
N ARG A 53 -21.32 -11.16 -2.71
CA ARG A 53 -20.95 -11.38 -1.30
C ARG A 53 -22.09 -11.81 -0.38
N GLY A 54 -23.35 -11.49 -0.71
CA GLY A 54 -24.49 -11.83 0.15
C GLY A 54 -24.29 -11.38 1.60
N ASP A 55 -24.34 -12.33 2.54
CA ASP A 55 -24.18 -12.14 4.00
C ASP A 55 -22.77 -11.75 4.45
N ARG A 56 -21.76 -11.86 3.58
CA ARG A 56 -20.35 -11.56 3.92
C ARG A 56 -19.86 -10.23 3.38
N TYR A 57 -20.74 -9.38 2.87
CA TYR A 57 -20.40 -8.08 2.30
C TYR A 57 -19.77 -7.13 3.34
N ASP A 58 -20.35 -7.06 4.54
CA ASP A 58 -19.92 -6.12 5.58
C ASP A 58 -18.46 -6.35 6.00
N VAL A 59 -18.06 -7.62 6.19
CA VAL A 59 -16.66 -7.98 6.53
C VAL A 59 -15.65 -7.54 5.46
N PHE A 60 -16.06 -7.55 4.19
CA PHE A 60 -15.21 -7.13 3.08
C PHE A 60 -15.11 -5.64 2.95
N VAL A 61 -16.23 -4.92 2.95
CA VAL A 61 -16.21 -3.45 2.85
C VAL A 61 -15.54 -2.83 4.07
N GLU A 62 -15.72 -3.40 5.26
CA GLU A 62 -14.98 -2.98 6.45
C GLU A 62 -13.47 -3.18 6.31
N SER A 63 -13.00 -4.01 5.38
CA SER A 63 -11.58 -4.15 5.07
C SER A 63 -11.04 -3.04 4.17
N PHE A 64 -11.85 -2.10 3.65
CA PHE A 64 -11.41 -1.01 2.77
C PHE A 64 -11.43 0.37 3.44
N THR A 65 -11.22 0.47 4.76
CA THR A 65 -11.07 1.79 5.41
C THR A 65 -9.82 2.55 4.96
N VAL A 66 -8.83 1.82 4.43
CA VAL A 66 -7.64 2.33 3.76
C VAL A 66 -7.48 1.55 2.46
N THR A 67 -7.21 2.23 1.36
CA THR A 67 -6.93 1.58 0.07
C THR A 67 -5.49 1.81 -0.36
N ALA A 68 -4.92 0.82 -1.03
CA ALA A 68 -3.70 0.99 -1.81
C ALA A 68 -3.95 1.83 -3.06
N THR A 69 -2.87 2.08 -3.80
CA THR A 69 -2.95 2.68 -5.14
C THR A 69 -3.54 1.65 -6.11
N PRO A 70 -4.62 1.97 -6.85
CA PRO A 70 -5.15 1.09 -7.87
C PRO A 70 -4.08 0.73 -8.90
N VAL A 71 -4.06 -0.53 -9.33
CA VAL A 71 -3.12 -1.05 -10.32
C VAL A 71 -3.87 -1.32 -11.61
N LEU A 72 -3.43 -0.72 -12.71
CA LEU A 72 -3.89 -1.09 -14.04
C LEU A 72 -3.12 -2.35 -14.46
N LEU A 73 -3.86 -3.44 -14.64
CA LEU A 73 -3.32 -4.72 -15.09
C LEU A 73 -3.04 -4.66 -16.60
N LYS A 74 -2.15 -5.52 -17.09
CA LYS A 74 -1.78 -5.57 -18.51
C LYS A 74 -2.92 -6.01 -19.43
N ASP A 75 -3.90 -6.69 -18.88
CA ASP A 75 -5.14 -7.04 -19.57
C ASP A 75 -6.18 -5.92 -19.63
N GLY A 76 -5.84 -4.76 -19.06
CA GLY A 76 -6.72 -3.60 -18.99
C GLY A 76 -7.68 -3.62 -17.80
N GLY A 77 -7.65 -4.67 -16.98
CA GLY A 77 -8.37 -4.72 -15.72
C GLY A 77 -7.78 -3.78 -14.66
N ILE A 78 -8.56 -3.52 -13.61
CA ILE A 78 -8.12 -2.74 -12.45
C ILE A 78 -8.09 -3.65 -11.23
N PHE A 79 -6.94 -3.70 -10.57
CA PHE A 79 -6.81 -4.29 -9.24
C PHE A 79 -6.80 -3.22 -8.17
N LEU A 80 -7.46 -3.49 -7.05
CA LEU A 80 -7.43 -2.68 -5.85
C LEU A 80 -7.34 -3.59 -4.62
N ASP A 81 -6.44 -3.27 -3.69
CA ASP A 81 -6.49 -3.84 -2.34
C ASP A 81 -6.64 -2.78 -1.26
N GLY A 82 -7.07 -3.23 -0.09
CA GLY A 82 -7.32 -2.36 1.05
C GLY A 82 -7.19 -3.12 2.37
N TRP A 83 -7.12 -2.35 3.45
CA TRP A 83 -7.10 -2.88 4.81
C TRP A 83 -7.82 -1.99 5.82
N ARG A 84 -8.08 -2.56 7.01
CA ARG A 84 -8.45 -1.78 8.20
C ARG A 84 -7.27 -0.95 8.67
N VAL A 85 -7.51 0.33 8.99
CA VAL A 85 -6.49 1.22 9.60
C VAL A 85 -5.75 0.48 10.72
N GLY A 86 -4.43 0.36 10.61
CA GLY A 86 -3.57 -0.32 11.58
C GLY A 86 -3.43 -1.84 11.42
N TYR A 87 -4.14 -2.48 10.49
CA TYR A 87 -4.22 -3.95 10.35
C TYR A 87 -3.99 -4.45 8.91
N SER A 88 -2.98 -3.92 8.21
CA SER A 88 -2.66 -4.30 6.82
C SER A 88 -2.39 -5.79 6.60
N GLY A 89 -1.95 -6.50 7.65
CA GLY A 89 -1.68 -7.94 7.60
C GLY A 89 -2.81 -8.85 8.13
N GLN A 90 -3.93 -8.31 8.63
CA GLN A 90 -4.96 -9.10 9.34
C GLN A 90 -6.37 -8.90 8.79
N HIS A 91 -6.71 -7.69 8.35
CA HIS A 91 -8.06 -7.36 7.88
C HIS A 91 -7.97 -6.69 6.53
N ALA A 92 -7.62 -7.48 5.52
CA ALA A 92 -7.31 -6.96 4.23
C ALA A 92 -8.03 -7.71 3.13
N ALA A 93 -8.37 -6.98 2.08
CA ALA A 93 -9.18 -7.46 0.99
C ALA A 93 -8.64 -6.96 -0.35
N ALA A 94 -8.97 -7.67 -1.41
CA ALA A 94 -8.61 -7.37 -2.78
C ALA A 94 -9.83 -7.47 -3.69
N PHE A 95 -9.82 -6.68 -4.75
CA PHE A 95 -10.84 -6.63 -5.78
C PHE A 95 -10.18 -6.49 -7.14
N VAL A 96 -10.76 -7.14 -8.15
CA VAL A 96 -10.40 -7.02 -9.56
C VAL A 96 -11.67 -6.76 -10.35
N HIS A 97 -11.59 -5.81 -11.27
CA HIS A 97 -12.56 -5.64 -12.34
C HIS A 97 -11.81 -5.75 -13.67
N ASP A 98 -12.07 -6.82 -14.42
CA ASP A 98 -11.44 -7.07 -15.71
C ASP A 98 -11.99 -6.11 -16.77
N ALA A 99 -11.22 -5.91 -17.85
CA ALA A 99 -11.68 -5.13 -19.00
C ALA A 99 -12.92 -5.71 -19.70
N ASP A 100 -13.19 -7.01 -19.52
CA ASP A 100 -14.37 -7.69 -20.05
C ASP A 100 -15.60 -7.63 -19.13
N GLY A 101 -15.50 -6.89 -18.02
CA GLY A 101 -16.57 -6.64 -17.07
C GLY A 101 -16.71 -7.69 -15.97
N ARG A 102 -15.87 -8.74 -15.96
CA ARG A 102 -15.88 -9.74 -14.88
C ARG A 102 -15.29 -9.16 -13.60
N THR A 103 -15.79 -9.63 -12.46
CA THR A 103 -15.25 -9.21 -11.16
C THR A 103 -14.77 -10.37 -10.31
N TYR A 104 -13.74 -10.09 -9.53
CA TYR A 104 -13.19 -11.00 -8.54
C TYR A 104 -12.94 -10.25 -7.25
N ALA A 105 -13.12 -10.93 -6.12
CA ALA A 105 -12.91 -10.35 -4.81
C ALA A 105 -12.28 -11.38 -3.89
N ALA A 106 -11.45 -10.94 -2.95
CA ALA A 106 -10.93 -11.80 -1.91
C ALA A 106 -10.73 -11.04 -0.60
N TYR A 107 -10.70 -11.76 0.51
CA TYR A 107 -10.29 -11.21 1.79
C TYR A 107 -9.54 -12.23 2.63
N PHE A 108 -8.70 -11.72 3.54
CA PHE A 108 -7.98 -12.54 4.49
C PHE A 108 -8.77 -12.69 5.80
N ASP A 109 -9.09 -13.92 6.15
CA ASP A 109 -9.62 -14.34 7.44
C ASP A 109 -8.43 -14.64 8.36
N ALA A 110 -8.06 -13.65 9.19
CA ALA A 110 -6.96 -13.79 10.13
C ALA A 110 -7.21 -14.81 11.24
N GLU A 111 -8.46 -15.07 11.61
CA GLU A 111 -8.77 -16.08 12.64
C GLU A 111 -8.44 -17.48 12.13
N ARG A 112 -8.72 -17.74 10.85
CA ARG A 112 -8.47 -19.03 10.21
C ARG A 112 -7.15 -19.10 9.48
N GLY A 113 -6.46 -17.98 9.30
CA GLY A 113 -5.25 -17.86 8.49
C GLY A 113 -5.50 -18.17 7.01
N LYS A 114 -6.67 -17.79 6.47
CA LYS A 114 -7.11 -18.19 5.12
C LYS A 114 -7.57 -16.99 4.29
N VAL A 115 -7.09 -16.90 3.05
CA VAL A 115 -7.71 -16.09 2.00
C VAL A 115 -8.98 -16.78 1.45
N ILE A 116 -10.06 -16.02 1.43
CA ILE A 116 -11.33 -16.46 0.86
C ILE A 116 -11.56 -15.64 -0.41
N SER A 117 -11.61 -16.32 -1.57
CA SER A 117 -11.75 -15.70 -2.89
C SER A 117 -13.11 -16.01 -3.52
N PHE A 118 -13.61 -15.08 -4.32
CA PHE A 118 -14.88 -15.10 -5.02
C PHE A 118 -14.67 -14.52 -6.42
N GLY A 119 -15.46 -14.95 -7.40
CA GLY A 119 -15.43 -14.35 -8.74
C GLY A 119 -16.26 -15.12 -9.74
N ASP A 120 -16.46 -14.49 -10.90
CA ASP A 120 -17.45 -14.90 -11.89
C ASP A 120 -17.10 -16.19 -12.66
N VAL A 121 -15.85 -16.68 -12.62
CA VAL A 121 -15.42 -17.79 -13.50
C VAL A 121 -14.71 -18.95 -12.79
N GLY A 122 -15.33 -20.13 -12.88
CA GLY A 122 -14.63 -21.40 -13.14
C GLY A 122 -13.74 -21.98 -12.03
N GLY A 123 -13.89 -21.52 -10.79
CA GLY A 123 -13.14 -22.10 -9.68
C GLY A 123 -11.64 -21.80 -9.69
N ARG A 124 -11.18 -20.81 -10.47
CA ARG A 124 -9.77 -20.40 -10.51
C ARG A 124 -9.65 -19.01 -9.89
N ILE A 125 -8.64 -18.84 -9.03
CA ILE A 125 -8.30 -17.55 -8.46
C ILE A 125 -7.72 -16.64 -9.55
N HIS A 126 -8.10 -15.36 -9.54
CA HIS A 126 -7.52 -14.38 -10.45
C HIS A 126 -6.02 -14.21 -10.17
N PRO A 127 -5.12 -14.19 -11.16
CA PRO A 127 -3.66 -14.10 -10.94
C PRO A 127 -3.23 -12.92 -10.06
N ALA A 128 -3.90 -11.77 -10.19
CA ALA A 128 -3.63 -10.60 -9.33
C ALA A 128 -4.00 -10.86 -7.86
N ILE A 129 -5.10 -11.57 -7.60
CA ILE A 129 -5.51 -12.00 -6.25
C ILE A 129 -4.55 -13.05 -5.71
N GLU A 130 -4.11 -13.99 -6.54
CA GLU A 130 -3.10 -14.98 -6.15
C GLU A 130 -1.78 -14.29 -5.77
N GLY A 131 -1.37 -13.27 -6.54
CA GLY A 131 -0.23 -12.43 -6.25
C GLY A 131 -0.33 -11.78 -4.88
N TRP A 132 -1.43 -11.08 -4.64
CA TRP A 132 -1.75 -10.45 -3.37
C TRP A 132 -1.81 -11.46 -2.20
N ALA A 133 -2.38 -12.65 -2.40
CA ALA A 133 -2.56 -13.65 -1.35
C ALA A 133 -1.25 -14.20 -0.80
N ARG A 134 -0.15 -14.20 -1.59
CA ARG A 134 1.17 -14.70 -1.16
C ARG A 134 1.72 -13.98 0.07
N ARG A 135 1.24 -12.77 0.38
CA ARG A 135 1.68 -12.02 1.57
C ARG A 135 1.26 -12.67 2.90
N PHE A 136 0.30 -13.60 2.89
CA PHE A 136 -0.25 -14.21 4.09
C PHE A 136 0.27 -15.64 4.38
N GLY A 137 1.01 -16.27 3.47
CA GLY A 137 1.58 -17.61 3.66
C GLY A 137 1.32 -18.61 2.51
N PRO A 138 1.74 -19.89 2.66
CA PRO A 138 1.62 -20.97 1.65
C PRO A 138 0.14 -21.44 1.44
N PRO A 139 -0.16 -22.25 0.40
CA PRO A 139 -1.37 -22.10 -0.40
C PRO A 139 -2.63 -22.30 0.42
N VAL A 140 -3.46 -21.30 0.30
CA VAL A 140 -4.66 -21.07 1.06
C VAL A 140 -5.78 -22.01 0.58
N ASP A 141 -6.59 -22.51 1.51
CA ASP A 141 -7.88 -23.13 1.19
C ASP A 141 -8.83 -22.10 0.54
N ILE A 142 -8.89 -22.12 -0.77
CA ILE A 142 -9.79 -21.27 -1.55
C ILE A 142 -11.19 -21.88 -1.51
N ILE A 143 -12.13 -21.23 -0.82
CA ILE A 143 -13.56 -21.61 -0.88
C ILE A 143 -14.15 -20.97 -2.13
N LEU A 144 -14.25 -21.75 -3.20
CA LEU A 144 -14.84 -21.35 -4.47
C LEU A 144 -16.38 -21.44 -4.36
N LYS A 145 -17.08 -20.31 -4.54
CA LYS A 145 -18.52 -20.31 -4.79
C LYS A 145 -18.72 -20.00 -6.27
N ALA A 146 -19.16 -21.00 -7.03
CA ALA A 146 -19.33 -20.91 -8.48
C ALA A 146 -20.77 -20.55 -8.85
N ASP A 147 -20.92 -19.67 -9.85
CA ASP A 147 -22.14 -19.52 -10.67
C ASP A 147 -21.78 -20.01 -12.11
N PRO A 148 -22.60 -20.84 -12.79
CA PRO A 148 -22.15 -21.58 -13.96
C PRO A 148 -22.52 -20.86 -15.26
N ALA A 149 -21.61 -20.05 -15.80
CA ALA A 149 -21.41 -19.89 -17.26
C ALA A 149 -20.24 -18.93 -17.56
N ALA A 150 -19.10 -19.43 -18.04
CA ALA A 150 -18.27 -18.69 -19.03
C ALA A 150 -17.04 -19.46 -19.52
N ARG A 151 -16.70 -19.17 -20.79
CA ARG A 151 -15.50 -19.53 -21.55
C ARG A 151 -14.33 -18.60 -21.21
N ALA A 152 -13.10 -19.09 -21.36
CA ALA A 152 -11.86 -18.34 -21.14
C ALA A 152 -11.40 -17.55 -22.39
N PRO A 153 -10.81 -16.34 -22.24
CA PRO A 153 -9.95 -15.75 -23.24
C PRO A 153 -8.46 -15.88 -22.90
N ALA A 154 -7.64 -15.61 -23.94
CA ALA A 154 -6.23 -15.93 -24.07
C ALA A 154 -5.32 -14.68 -24.03
N ASN A 155 -4.05 -14.94 -23.69
CA ASN A 155 -2.83 -14.12 -23.73
C ASN A 155 -2.87 -12.69 -24.30
N LEU A 156 -2.21 -11.79 -23.57
CA LEU A 156 -1.98 -10.38 -23.93
C LEU A 156 -0.48 -10.03 -24.01
N PRO A 157 -0.12 -8.93 -24.69
CA PRO A 157 1.23 -8.62 -25.10
C PRO A 157 2.00 -7.80 -24.05
N GLN A 158 3.31 -8.06 -23.94
CA GLN A 158 4.27 -7.29 -23.15
C GLN A 158 4.66 -5.97 -23.83
N ALA A 159 4.66 -4.87 -23.07
CA ALA A 159 5.25 -3.59 -23.47
C ALA A 159 6.72 -3.50 -23.01
N THR A 160 7.58 -3.06 -23.93
CA THR A 160 9.05 -3.04 -23.81
C THR A 160 9.56 -1.67 -23.32
N ALA A 161 9.80 -1.56 -22.01
CA ALA A 161 10.83 -0.65 -21.50
C ALA A 161 12.20 -1.38 -21.55
N ALA A 162 13.30 -0.65 -21.77
CA ALA A 162 14.63 -1.26 -21.82
C ALA A 162 14.91 -2.02 -20.51
N THR A 163 15.11 -3.33 -20.63
CA THR A 163 15.31 -4.20 -19.47
C THR A 163 16.57 -3.80 -18.70
N PRO A 164 16.50 -3.62 -17.38
CA PRO A 164 17.67 -3.35 -16.56
C PRO A 164 18.71 -4.46 -16.69
N SER A 165 19.98 -4.10 -16.86
CA SER A 165 21.10 -5.05 -16.89
C SER A 165 21.22 -5.80 -15.55
N PRO A 166 21.91 -6.96 -15.50
CA PRO A 166 22.06 -7.71 -14.25
C PRO A 166 22.66 -6.89 -13.09
N GLY A 167 23.59 -5.97 -13.38
CA GLY A 167 24.16 -5.06 -12.38
C GLY A 167 23.12 -4.05 -11.86
N GLU A 168 22.31 -3.49 -12.75
CA GLU A 168 21.22 -2.58 -12.39
C GLU A 168 20.14 -3.27 -11.57
N GLN A 169 19.80 -4.52 -11.90
CA GLN A 169 18.89 -5.34 -11.11
C GLN A 169 19.37 -5.57 -9.68
N VAL A 170 20.69 -5.67 -9.46
CA VAL A 170 21.27 -5.74 -8.10
C VAL A 170 21.04 -4.44 -7.34
N GLU A 171 21.20 -3.28 -7.99
CA GLU A 171 20.95 -1.99 -7.37
C GLU A 171 19.46 -1.75 -7.06
N LEU A 172 18.56 -2.09 -7.99
CA LEU A 172 17.12 -2.07 -7.75
C LEU A 172 16.74 -2.96 -6.56
N ARG A 173 17.34 -4.15 -6.46
CA ARG A 173 17.09 -5.08 -5.34
C ARG A 173 17.55 -4.53 -3.99
N LYS A 174 18.67 -3.80 -3.93
CA LYS A 174 19.13 -3.14 -2.70
C LYS A 174 18.12 -2.07 -2.24
N VAL A 175 17.62 -1.26 -3.17
CA VAL A 175 16.59 -0.25 -2.87
C VAL A 175 15.30 -0.92 -2.38
N ALA A 176 14.81 -1.91 -3.11
CA ALA A 176 13.63 -2.70 -2.71
C ALA A 176 13.79 -3.30 -1.30
N ALA A 177 14.96 -3.89 -1.01
CA ALA A 177 15.25 -4.47 0.29
C ALA A 177 15.25 -3.45 1.43
N SER A 178 15.63 -2.20 1.16
CA SER A 178 15.60 -1.13 2.17
C SER A 178 14.19 -0.68 2.54
N ILE A 179 13.23 -0.82 1.62
CA ILE A 179 11.83 -0.40 1.81
C ILE A 179 10.97 -1.55 2.37
N TRP A 180 11.05 -2.74 1.77
CA TRP A 180 10.18 -3.86 2.12
C TRP A 180 10.83 -4.98 2.91
N ASN A 181 12.16 -5.01 3.04
CA ASN A 181 13.03 -6.11 3.51
C ASN A 181 13.62 -6.99 2.39
N GLY A 182 14.77 -7.63 2.72
CA GLY A 182 15.56 -8.39 1.77
C GLY A 182 14.97 -9.73 1.31
N SER A 183 14.16 -10.42 2.14
CA SER A 183 13.57 -11.71 1.73
C SER A 183 12.48 -11.50 0.69
N LEU A 184 11.66 -10.45 0.85
CA LEU A 184 10.66 -10.07 -0.15
C LEU A 184 11.32 -9.61 -1.45
N ALA A 185 12.28 -8.68 -1.36
CA ALA A 185 12.98 -8.16 -2.54
C ALA A 185 13.74 -9.25 -3.32
N ALA A 186 14.19 -10.32 -2.66
CA ALA A 186 14.86 -11.43 -3.33
C ALA A 186 13.91 -12.26 -4.23
N SER A 187 12.61 -12.26 -3.93
CA SER A 187 11.61 -13.00 -4.69
C SER A 187 11.13 -12.29 -5.96
N TRP A 188 11.40 -10.98 -6.10
CA TRP A 188 10.92 -10.19 -7.24
C TRP A 188 11.87 -10.21 -8.43
N ASN A 189 11.28 -10.23 -9.61
CA ASN A 189 11.94 -9.95 -10.87
C ASN A 189 12.14 -8.44 -11.01
N MET A 190 13.40 -7.98 -11.03
CA MET A 190 13.73 -6.56 -11.08
C MET A 190 13.67 -6.04 -12.52
N ASN A 191 12.48 -6.05 -13.12
CA ASN A 191 12.24 -5.48 -14.45
C ASN A 191 12.14 -3.94 -14.39
N ALA A 192 11.95 -3.32 -15.55
CA ALA A 192 11.85 -1.86 -15.65
C ALA A 192 10.67 -1.30 -14.85
N GLU A 193 9.51 -1.96 -14.91
CA GLU A 193 8.29 -1.53 -14.22
C GLU A 193 8.45 -1.56 -12.69
N VAL A 194 9.06 -2.63 -12.15
CA VAL A 194 9.46 -2.67 -10.73
C VAL A 194 10.39 -1.51 -10.39
N GLY A 195 11.36 -1.21 -11.25
CA GLY A 195 12.25 -0.07 -11.04
C GLY A 195 11.54 1.30 -11.08
N ASP A 196 10.53 1.46 -11.93
CA ASP A 196 9.73 2.70 -12.01
C ASP A 196 8.89 2.88 -10.73
N ILE A 197 8.30 1.80 -10.22
CA ILE A 197 7.62 1.79 -8.92
C ILE A 197 8.59 2.17 -7.81
N LEU A 198 9.80 1.60 -7.78
CA LEU A 198 10.82 1.95 -6.79
C LEU A 198 11.17 3.45 -6.82
N GLY A 199 11.22 4.07 -8.01
CA GLY A 199 11.46 5.50 -8.17
C GLY A 199 10.34 6.35 -7.61
N THR A 200 9.10 5.92 -7.81
CA THR A 200 7.89 6.57 -7.30
C THR A 200 7.80 6.47 -5.78
N VAL A 201 7.95 5.26 -5.23
CA VAL A 201 7.91 5.02 -3.77
C VAL A 201 9.01 5.81 -3.06
N THR A 202 10.21 5.86 -3.65
CA THR A 202 11.32 6.66 -3.09
C THR A 202 10.95 8.15 -3.01
N HIS A 203 10.30 8.69 -4.04
CA HIS A 203 9.86 10.08 -4.06
C HIS A 203 8.84 10.36 -2.96
N GLU A 204 7.80 9.52 -2.85
CA GLU A 204 6.78 9.66 -1.81
C GLU A 204 7.37 9.63 -0.39
N ILE A 205 8.34 8.74 -0.15
CA ILE A 205 9.07 8.69 1.12
C ILE A 205 9.78 10.02 1.36
N MET A 206 10.49 10.57 0.37
CA MET A 206 11.20 11.85 0.49
C MET A 206 10.27 13.03 0.77
N GLU A 207 9.09 13.06 0.15
CA GLU A 207 8.08 14.09 0.37
C GLU A 207 7.46 14.00 1.77
N CYS A 208 7.03 12.81 2.18
CA CYS A 208 6.49 12.58 3.53
C CYS A 208 7.53 12.92 4.62
N SER A 209 8.80 12.66 4.35
CA SER A 209 9.92 12.97 5.25
C SER A 209 10.63 14.28 4.89
N ALA A 210 9.93 15.24 4.28
CA ALA A 210 10.52 16.54 3.89
C ALA A 210 11.23 17.24 5.06
N ALA A 211 10.68 17.17 6.27
CA ALA A 211 11.27 17.76 7.47
C ALA A 211 12.40 16.93 8.12
N PHE A 212 12.68 15.72 7.64
CA PHE A 212 13.80 14.91 8.11
C PHE A 212 15.12 15.43 7.55
N ASN A 213 16.03 15.84 8.44
CA ASN A 213 17.32 16.46 8.10
C ASN A 213 18.54 15.67 8.61
N LEU A 214 18.35 14.55 9.31
CA LEU A 214 19.46 13.76 9.87
C LEU A 214 20.25 12.99 8.80
N VAL A 215 19.64 12.72 7.64
CA VAL A 215 20.30 12.09 6.50
C VAL A 215 20.04 12.94 5.24
N PRO A 216 21.07 13.25 4.45
CA PRO A 216 20.89 13.95 3.19
C PRO A 216 19.91 13.21 2.27
N LYS A 217 18.95 13.95 1.71
CA LYS A 217 18.02 13.42 0.72
C LYS A 217 18.75 13.13 -0.60
N PRO A 218 18.36 12.08 -1.33
CA PRO A 218 18.73 11.94 -2.73
C PRO A 218 18.32 13.19 -3.51
N VAL A 219 19.26 13.82 -4.22
CA VAL A 219 19.01 15.04 -4.99
C VAL A 219 18.67 14.72 -6.44
N GLY A 220 18.01 15.66 -7.13
CA GLY A 220 17.76 15.56 -8.58
C GLY A 220 16.88 14.38 -8.97
N TRP A 221 15.79 14.15 -8.21
CA TRP A 221 14.83 13.11 -8.54
C TRP A 221 14.29 13.29 -9.98
N VAL A 222 14.28 12.18 -10.72
CA VAL A 222 13.69 12.07 -12.06
C VAL A 222 12.84 10.81 -12.07
N PRO A 223 11.61 10.85 -12.62
CA PRO A 223 10.79 9.66 -12.75
C PRO A 223 11.51 8.53 -13.50
N GLY A 224 11.33 7.31 -13.00
CA GLY A 224 11.74 6.07 -13.68
C GLY A 224 12.95 5.35 -13.07
N TRP A 225 13.12 4.09 -13.47
CA TRP A 225 14.06 3.15 -12.86
C TRP A 225 15.54 3.56 -12.97
N SER A 226 15.91 4.29 -14.02
CA SER A 226 17.30 4.73 -14.22
C SER A 226 17.79 5.70 -13.14
N TYR A 227 16.89 6.46 -12.53
CA TYR A 227 17.22 7.30 -11.37
C TYR A 227 17.57 6.44 -10.16
N VAL A 228 16.78 5.38 -9.94
CA VAL A 228 16.95 4.46 -8.81
C VAL A 228 18.30 3.77 -8.88
N THR A 229 18.70 3.28 -10.04
CA THR A 229 19.99 2.57 -10.20
C THR A 229 21.18 3.52 -10.01
N LYS A 230 21.12 4.73 -10.58
CA LYS A 230 22.18 5.76 -10.43
C LYS A 230 22.31 6.28 -9.00
N SER A 231 21.22 6.25 -8.24
CA SER A 231 21.13 6.82 -6.89
C SER A 231 21.00 5.76 -5.80
N ALA A 232 21.17 4.48 -6.11
CA ALA A 232 20.81 3.38 -5.21
C ALA A 232 21.46 3.49 -3.83
N LEU A 233 22.74 3.84 -3.76
CA LEU A 233 23.45 4.03 -2.49
C LEU A 233 22.83 5.17 -1.64
N SER A 234 22.54 6.32 -2.24
CA SER A 234 21.98 7.46 -1.53
C SER A 234 20.54 7.18 -1.09
N ILE A 235 19.75 6.51 -1.93
CA ILE A 235 18.39 6.06 -1.61
C ILE A 235 18.42 5.09 -0.43
N VAL A 236 19.25 4.05 -0.48
CA VAL A 236 19.35 3.05 0.60
C VAL A 236 19.78 3.70 1.91
N ALA A 237 20.79 4.58 1.87
CA ALA A 237 21.23 5.32 3.05
C ALA A 237 20.11 6.19 3.63
N TYR A 238 19.38 6.89 2.76
CA TYR A 238 18.26 7.73 3.16
C TYR A 238 17.12 6.94 3.79
N VAL A 239 16.60 5.92 3.09
CA VAL A 239 15.50 5.07 3.56
C VAL A 239 15.87 4.38 4.88
N THR A 240 17.11 3.89 5.00
CA THR A 240 17.61 3.30 6.25
C THR A 240 17.66 4.33 7.38
N GLY A 241 18.09 5.56 7.10
CA GLY A 241 18.11 6.66 8.05
C GLY A 241 16.72 7.05 8.54
N VAL A 242 15.80 7.28 7.61
CA VAL A 242 14.39 7.58 7.89
C VAL A 242 13.75 6.46 8.73
N SER A 243 14.05 5.19 8.42
CA SER A 243 13.49 4.03 9.13
C SER A 243 13.99 3.88 10.57
N ARG A 244 15.11 4.52 10.94
CA ARG A 244 15.64 4.52 12.31
C ARG A 244 14.97 5.57 13.19
N ASP A 245 14.37 6.59 12.60
CA ASP A 245 13.64 7.62 13.33
C ASP A 245 12.22 7.16 13.64
N ARG A 246 11.81 7.29 14.91
CA ARG A 246 10.49 6.81 15.36
C ARG A 246 9.33 7.50 14.64
N GLN A 247 9.46 8.78 14.35
CA GLN A 247 8.41 9.57 13.71
C GLN A 247 8.38 9.30 12.21
N TYR A 248 9.55 9.34 11.55
CA TYR A 248 9.61 9.26 10.09
C TYR A 248 9.61 7.84 9.52
N LYS A 249 9.84 6.81 10.35
CA LYS A 249 9.61 5.41 9.95
C LYS A 249 8.20 5.17 9.41
N GLY A 250 7.22 5.95 9.87
CA GLY A 250 5.85 5.93 9.35
C GLY A 250 5.77 6.18 7.84
N CYS A 251 6.61 7.06 7.28
CA CYS A 251 6.66 7.35 5.86
C CYS A 251 7.10 6.14 5.02
N VAL A 252 8.10 5.40 5.50
CA VAL A 252 8.59 4.19 4.81
C VAL A 252 7.55 3.08 4.88
N ASN A 253 7.02 2.82 6.08
CA ASN A 253 5.99 1.79 6.28
C ASN A 253 4.73 2.07 5.45
N SER A 254 4.33 3.34 5.39
CA SER A 254 3.23 3.84 4.56
C SER A 254 3.42 3.49 3.10
N ALA A 255 4.50 4.01 2.51
CA ALA A 255 4.75 3.87 1.09
C ALA A 255 4.95 2.39 0.73
N ALA A 256 5.61 1.63 1.61
CA ALA A 256 5.73 0.18 1.48
C ALA A 256 4.37 -0.52 1.44
N ALA A 257 3.42 -0.16 2.33
CA ALA A 257 2.09 -0.75 2.33
C ALA A 257 1.30 -0.37 1.06
N ASN A 258 1.30 0.92 0.70
CA ASN A 258 0.54 1.46 -0.44
C ASN A 258 0.94 0.85 -1.79
N TRP A 259 2.22 0.50 -1.95
CA TRP A 259 2.77 0.00 -3.23
C TRP A 259 3.07 -1.50 -3.23
N ARG A 260 2.71 -2.23 -2.16
CA ARG A 260 3.06 -3.65 -1.99
C ARG A 260 2.51 -4.53 -3.10
N SER A 261 1.26 -4.30 -3.52
CA SER A 261 0.60 -5.11 -4.55
C SER A 261 1.02 -4.70 -5.96
N ALA A 262 1.18 -3.39 -6.21
CA ALA A 262 1.69 -2.88 -7.47
C ALA A 262 3.06 -3.50 -7.83
N ILE A 263 4.00 -3.52 -6.88
CA ILE A 263 5.34 -4.09 -7.14
C ILE A 263 5.30 -5.61 -7.35
N GLU A 264 4.33 -6.34 -6.77
CA GLU A 264 4.16 -7.78 -7.04
C GLU A 264 3.62 -8.06 -8.42
N MET A 265 2.66 -7.27 -8.88
CA MET A 265 2.08 -7.41 -10.22
C MET A 265 3.10 -7.07 -11.28
N ALA A 266 3.78 -5.93 -11.11
CA ALA A 266 4.91 -5.54 -11.96
C ALA A 266 5.98 -6.64 -12.00
N SER A 267 6.37 -7.19 -10.84
CA SER A 267 7.34 -8.29 -10.78
C SER A 267 6.83 -9.58 -11.44
N ALA A 268 5.53 -9.84 -11.38
CA ALA A 268 4.90 -11.04 -11.95
C ALA A 268 4.53 -10.86 -13.44
N ASP A 269 4.69 -9.64 -13.97
CA ASP A 269 4.35 -9.29 -15.34
C ASP A 269 2.83 -9.37 -15.63
N ILE A 270 2.01 -9.02 -14.63
CA ILE A 270 0.54 -9.08 -14.65
C ILE A 270 -0.05 -7.68 -14.68
#